data_AF-A0A924ZYL3-F1
#
_entry.id   AF-A0A924ZYL3-F1
#
_cell.length_a   1.000
_cell.length_b   1.000
_cell.length_c   1.000
_cell.angle_alpha   90.00
_cell.angle_beta   90.00
_cell.angle_gamma   90.00
#
_symmetry.space_group_name_H-M   'P 1'
#
loop_
_entity.id
_entity.type
_entity.pdbx_description
1 polymer ?
#
loop_
_entity_poly.entity_id
_entity_poly.type
_entity_poly.pdbx_seq_one_letter_code
_entity_poly.pdbx_strand_id
1 'polypeptide(L)' 'VQMGAPQWQRDSIRRLIGLTIKYIIVVKKENGLRFLDGIYMLSSVESTGITAMKVENLSDLI' A
#
# COMPACT_ATOMS: atom_id res chain seq x y z
N VAL A 1 -3.83 -13.86 30.47
CA VAL A 1 -3.56 -14.33 29.10
C VAL A 1 -4.37 -13.46 28.15
N GLN A 2 -3.73 -12.48 27.52
CA GLN A 2 -4.40 -11.55 26.62
C GLN A 2 -4.63 -12.26 25.28
N MET A 3 -5.85 -12.75 25.06
CA MET A 3 -6.30 -13.42 23.82
C MET A 3 -6.67 -12.40 22.73
N GLY A 4 -5.88 -11.33 22.58
CA GLY A 4 -6.21 -10.18 21.74
C GLY A 4 -5.05 -9.82 20.83
N ALA A 5 -5.15 -10.26 19.58
CA ALA A 5 -4.16 -10.18 18.50
C ALA A 5 -2.88 -11.04 18.71
N PRO A 6 -2.59 -12.00 17.82
CA PRO A 6 -1.28 -12.63 17.81
C PRO A 6 -0.21 -11.53 17.70
N GLN A 7 0.88 -11.64 18.46
CA GLN A 7 2.09 -10.82 18.32
C GLN A 7 2.74 -11.16 16.98
N TRP A 8 2.09 -10.78 15.87
CA TRP A 8 2.67 -10.93 14.55
C TRP A 8 3.89 -10.03 14.51
N GLN A 9 5.04 -10.66 14.25
CA GLN A 9 6.26 -9.92 13.99
C GLN A 9 5.97 -8.92 12.88
N ARG A 10 6.39 -7.66 13.06
CA ARG A 10 6.12 -6.56 12.11
C ARG A 10 6.51 -6.94 10.69
N ASP A 11 7.53 -7.77 10.54
CA ASP A 11 8.01 -8.30 9.27
C ASP A 11 7.01 -9.25 8.59
N SER A 12 6.29 -10.07 9.36
CA SER A 12 5.24 -10.95 8.84
C SER A 12 4.06 -10.16 8.28
N ILE A 13 3.65 -9.10 8.98
CA ILE A 13 2.59 -8.19 8.51
C ILE A 13 3.03 -7.52 7.21
N ARG A 14 4.25 -7.00 7.17
CA ARG A 14 4.77 -6.29 5.99
C ARG A 14 4.91 -7.20 4.78
N ARG A 15 5.40 -8.44 4.98
CA ARG A 15 5.41 -9.47 3.94
C ARG A 15 4.00 -9.79 3.44
N LEU A 16 3.03 -9.94 4.36
CA LEU A 16 1.65 -10.20 3.96
C LEU A 16 1.08 -9.05 3.13
N ILE A 17 1.33 -7.80 3.51
CA ILE A 17 0.91 -6.62 2.74
C ILE A 17 1.47 -6.68 1.32
N GLY A 18 2.78 -6.92 1.16
CA GLY A 18 3.37 -7.00 -0.17
C GLY A 18 2.96 -8.21 -1.01
N LEU A 19 2.51 -9.30 -0.38
CA LEU A 19 1.96 -10.45 -1.09
C LEU A 19 0.51 -10.26 -1.53
N THR A 20 -0.22 -9.33 -0.90
CA THR A 20 -1.68 -9.18 -1.07
C THR A 20 -2.10 -7.88 -1.76
N ILE A 21 -1.28 -6.84 -1.67
CA ILE A 21 -1.57 -5.52 -2.25
C ILE A 21 -0.66 -5.30 -3.46
N LYS A 22 -1.26 -5.08 -4.63
CA LYS A 22 -0.54 -4.72 -5.86
C LYS A 22 -0.52 -3.21 -6.11
N TYR A 23 -1.64 -2.53 -5.86
CA TYR A 23 -1.79 -1.10 -6.10
C TYR A 23 -2.44 -0.39 -4.89
N ILE A 24 -2.05 0.86 -4.67
CA ILE A 24 -2.63 1.79 -3.70
C ILE A 24 -3.21 2.96 -4.48
N ILE A 25 -4.50 3.22 -4.29
CA ILE A 25 -5.20 4.35 -4.90
C ILE A 25 -5.37 5.43 -3.84
N VAL A 26 -4.74 6.58 -4.06
CA VAL A 26 -4.78 7.73 -3.16
C VAL A 26 -5.76 8.74 -3.69
N VAL A 27 -6.73 9.10 -2.85
CA VAL A 27 -7.71 10.14 -3.14
C VAL A 27 -7.58 11.24 -2.10
N LYS A 28 -7.64 12.50 -2.54
CA LYS A 28 -7.66 13.67 -1.67
C LYS A 28 -9.05 14.28 -1.62
N LYS A 29 -9.37 14.91 -0.50
CA LYS A 29 -10.61 15.68 -0.34
C LYS A 29 -10.29 17.16 -0.37
N GLU A 30 -10.80 17.88 -1.36
CA GLU A 30 -10.65 19.33 -1.49
C GLU A 30 -12.04 19.95 -1.68
N ASN A 31 -12.37 20.98 -0.90
CA ASN A 31 -13.66 21.69 -0.97
C ASN A 31 -14.90 20.78 -0.95
N GLY A 32 -14.85 19.69 -0.18
CA GLY A 32 -15.96 18.74 -0.06
C GLY A 32 -16.02 17.67 -1.16
N LEU A 33 -15.27 17.83 -2.24
CA LEU A 33 -15.17 16.89 -3.35
C LEU A 33 -13.98 15.96 -3.18
N ARG A 34 -14.05 14.75 -3.77
CA ARG A 34 -12.94 13.79 -3.79
C ARG A 34 -12.29 13.81 -5.16
N PHE A 35 -10.96 13.93 -5.17
CA PHE A 35 -10.15 13.90 -6.38
C PHE A 35 -9.14 12.76 -6.29
N LEU A 36 -8.92 12.09 -7.41
CA LEU A 36 -7.81 11.14 -7.53
C LEU A 36 -6.50 11.91 -7.44
N ASP A 37 -5.66 11.56 -6.48
CA ASP A 37 -4.36 12.20 -6.26
C ASP A 37 -3.22 11.38 -6.91
N GLY A 38 -3.34 10.05 -6.87
CA GLY A 38 -2.43 9.16 -7.57
C GLY A 38 -2.74 7.69 -7.39
N ILE A 39 -2.18 6.88 -8.28
CA ILE A 39 -2.16 5.42 -8.19
C ILE A 39 -0.70 5.02 -8.04
N TYR A 40 -0.41 4.13 -7.08
CA TYR A 40 0.93 3.68 -6.78
C TYR A 40 0.98 2.16 -6.82
N MET A 41 1.91 1.59 -7.57
CA MET A 41 2.19 0.16 -7.59
C MET A 41 3.22 -0.18 -6.52
N LEU A 42 2.98 -1.22 -5.72
CA LEU A 42 4.02 -1.74 -4.81
C LEU A 42 5.13 -2.38 -5.65
N SER A 43 6.36 -1.93 -5.46
CA SER A 43 7.53 -2.44 -6.21
C SER A 43 8.40 -3.37 -5.37
N SER A 44 8.53 -3.12 -4.06
CA SER A 44 9.40 -3.92 -3.19
C SER A 44 8.91 -3.90 -1.74
N VAL A 45 9.20 -4.99 -1.02
CA VAL A 45 8.97 -5.14 0.41
C VAL A 45 10.31 -5.23 1.11
N GLU A 46 10.60 -4.26 1.94
CA GLU A 46 11.88 -4.12 2.65
C GLU A 46 11.68 -4.35 4.15
N SER A 47 12.77 -4.58 4.90
CA SER A 47 12.68 -4.81 6.35
C SER A 47 12.18 -3.57 7.11
N THR A 48 12.37 -2.38 6.55
CA THR A 48 11.97 -1.10 7.15
C THR A 48 10.65 -0.58 6.61
N GLY A 49 10.23 -0.98 5.39
CA GLY A 49 9.09 -0.37 4.71
C GLY A 49 8.70 -1.05 3.40
N ILE A 50 7.85 -0.37 2.63
CA ILE A 50 7.40 -0.82 1.32
C ILE A 50 7.69 0.31 0.34
N THR A 51 8.32 -0.04 -0.77
CA THR A 51 8.60 0.89 -1.85
C THR A 51 7.46 0.82 -2.86
N ALA A 52 7.00 2.00 -3.29
CA ALA A 52 5.93 2.13 -4.26
C ALA A 52 6.34 3.09 -5.37
N MET A 53 5.94 2.77 -6.60
CA MET A 53 6.16 3.57 -7.79
C MET A 53 4.84 4.23 -8.19
N LYS A 54 4.86 5.53 -8.51
CA LYS A 54 3.67 6.20 -9.03
C LYS A 54 3.43 5.76 -10.47
N VAL A 55 2.18 5.40 -10.77
CA VAL A 55 1.72 5.12 -12.13
C VAL A 55 1.53 6.46 -12.83
N GLU A 56 2.30 6.71 -13.88
CA GLU A 56 2.21 7.95 -14.68
C GLU A 56 1.40 7.71 -15.95
N ASN A 57 1.51 6.52 -16.54
CA ASN A 57 0.82 6.17 -17.78
C ASN A 57 -0.05 4.93 -17.60
N LEU A 58 -1.08 4.80 -18.44
CA LEU A 58 -1.97 3.63 -18.43
C LEU A 58 -1.24 2.33 -18.77
N SER A 59 -0.15 2.43 -19.53
CA SER A 59 0.75 1.30 -19.85
C SER A 59 1.37 0.68 -18.61
N ASP A 60 1.55 1.46 -17.54
CA ASP A 60 2.23 1.01 -16.33
C ASP A 60 1.29 0.18 -15.42
N LEU A 61 0.01 0.06 -15.79
CA LEU A 61 -1.00 -0.73 -15.08
C LEU A 61 -1.12 -2.17 -15.60
N ILE A 62 -0.68 -2.44 -16.83
CA ILE A 62 -0.85 -3.71 -17.57
C ILE A 62 0.40 -4.57 -17.40
#